data_AF-A0AAV7HQI7-F1
#
_entry.id   AF-A0AAV7HQI7-F1
#
_cell.length_a   1.000
_cell.length_b   1.000
_cell.length_c   1.000
_cell.angle_alpha   90.00
_cell.angle_beta   90.00
_cell.angle_gamma   90.00
#
_symmetry.space_group_name_H-M   'P 1'
#
loop_
_entity.id
_entity.type
_entity.pdbx_description
1 polymer ?
#
loop_
_entity_poly.entity_id
_entity_poly.type
_entity_poly.pdbx_seq_one_letter_code
_entity_poly.pdbx_strand_id
1 'polypeptide(L)'
;MAPVLVGIDLGHSPLRVGGFVHTKYIVLQGTRDIKVNGLRAPSNGEVVEAFQDANQVVKSFFGGANFEGAVVVVPNSTSSSNREAVTAAARADDFNVIEVINEQAAVAAAYAEIVKPTSNKRLAIVSVIDGVLDVSIVTVKPDLEFVVEAHEAHLEPIELEEPKAQESKHSGPGGLIGIVGGVVGGVVKTLVVDPLDKVFDILLKLLSSPKLGESPVDEVVLIGKAFRSEKLKEVLKKKFPNARVWSPNDFGADDVTAYGAGVLAYKQKPADTTIETPPAKLPVDYEDQLDSGKENVNVVEEKHGDEGGEEEKHGEEGGEEETDRSSKKFVPISSVIF
;
A
#
# COMPACT_ATOMS: atom_id res chain seq x y z
N MET A 1 -19.59 14.94 -3.49
CA MET A 1 -20.13 14.14 -2.36
C MET A 1 -19.00 13.39 -1.68
N ALA A 2 -19.09 13.18 -0.36
CA ALA A 2 -18.09 12.42 0.39
C ALA A 2 -18.03 10.94 -0.03
N PRO A 3 -16.89 10.26 0.13
CA PRO A 3 -16.77 8.85 -0.18
C PRO A 3 -17.55 8.05 0.87
N VAL A 4 -18.48 7.24 0.39
CA VAL A 4 -19.30 6.35 1.22
C VAL A 4 -18.55 5.07 1.57
N LEU A 5 -17.67 4.63 0.66
CA LEU A 5 -16.78 3.49 0.84
C LEU A 5 -15.33 4.00 0.82
N VAL A 6 -14.52 3.52 1.76
CA VAL A 6 -13.14 4.01 1.96
C VAL A 6 -12.13 2.87 2.02
N GLY A 7 -10.88 3.17 1.69
CA GLY A 7 -9.72 2.37 2.04
C GLY A 7 -9.11 2.91 3.34
N ILE A 8 -8.78 2.05 4.30
CA ILE A 8 -8.10 2.44 5.53
C ILE A 8 -6.81 1.64 5.64
N ASP A 9 -5.66 2.30 5.66
CA ASP A 9 -4.38 1.65 5.92
C ASP A 9 -3.96 1.80 7.38
N LEU A 10 -3.91 0.67 8.07
CA LEU A 10 -3.50 0.55 9.46
C LEU A 10 -2.01 0.21 9.62
N GLY A 11 -1.26 -0.02 8.54
CA GLY A 11 0.17 -0.32 8.60
C GLY A 11 1.05 0.88 8.95
N HIS A 12 0.55 2.09 8.73
CA HIS A 12 1.27 3.34 8.99
C HIS A 12 0.63 4.16 10.11
N SER A 13 1.46 4.97 10.79
CA SER A 13 1.02 5.93 11.80
C SER A 13 1.52 7.34 11.43
N PRO A 14 0.63 8.35 11.41
CA PRO A 14 -0.82 8.22 11.46
C PRO A 14 -1.37 7.40 10.28
N LEU A 15 -2.53 6.78 10.49
CA LEU A 15 -3.20 5.96 9.46
C LEU A 15 -3.44 6.75 8.17
N ARG A 16 -3.70 6.05 7.07
CA ARG A 16 -4.13 6.67 5.81
C ARG A 16 -5.55 6.27 5.45
N VAL A 17 -6.32 7.22 4.93
CA VAL A 17 -7.70 7.01 4.46
C VAL A 17 -7.79 7.40 3.01
N GLY A 18 -8.05 6.42 2.15
CA GLY A 18 -8.30 6.61 0.72
C GLY A 18 -9.79 6.65 0.42
N GLY A 19 -10.22 7.53 -0.47
CA GLY A 19 -11.62 7.60 -0.91
C GLY A 19 -11.76 8.12 -2.33
N PHE A 20 -12.75 7.61 -3.06
CA PHE A 20 -13.10 8.12 -4.39
C PHE A 20 -14.18 9.20 -4.28
N VAL A 21 -13.85 10.41 -4.74
CA VAL A 21 -14.68 11.60 -4.63
C VAL A 21 -14.78 12.27 -6.00
N HIS A 22 -16.00 12.34 -6.53
CA HIS A 22 -16.30 12.77 -7.91
C HIS A 22 -15.59 11.89 -8.96
N THR A 23 -14.43 12.31 -9.44
CA THR A 23 -13.60 11.63 -10.45
C THR A 23 -12.15 11.48 -9.98
N LYS A 24 -11.92 11.61 -8.67
CA LYS A 24 -10.58 11.63 -8.10
C LYS A 24 -10.48 10.69 -6.92
N TYR A 25 -9.36 9.99 -6.83
CA TYR A 25 -8.98 9.31 -5.62
C TYR A 25 -8.16 10.26 -4.76
N ILE A 26 -8.53 10.37 -3.50
CA ILE A 26 -7.90 11.24 -2.53
C ILE A 26 -7.43 10.36 -1.37
N VAL A 27 -6.17 10.53 -0.95
CA VAL A 27 -5.63 9.90 0.26
C VAL A 27 -5.29 10.97 1.27
N LEU A 28 -5.72 10.73 2.51
CA LEU A 28 -5.57 11.66 3.62
C LEU A 28 -4.95 10.97 4.82
N GLN A 29 -4.19 11.75 5.57
CA GLN A 29 -3.61 11.31 6.82
C GLN A 29 -4.61 11.43 7.98
N GLY A 30 -4.63 10.42 8.84
CA GLY A 30 -5.35 10.41 10.11
C GLY A 30 -4.84 11.46 11.09
N THR A 31 -5.60 11.71 12.15
CA THR A 31 -5.26 12.73 13.14
C THR A 31 -4.54 12.17 14.36
N ARG A 32 -4.45 10.85 14.49
CA ARG A 32 -3.88 10.16 15.66
C ARG A 32 -2.72 9.26 15.26
N ASP A 33 -1.76 9.14 16.17
CA ASP A 33 -0.65 8.19 16.05
C ASP A 33 -1.11 6.76 16.37
N ILE A 34 -1.93 6.20 15.49
CA ILE A 34 -2.49 4.85 15.60
C ILE A 34 -2.10 4.05 14.37
N LYS A 35 -1.71 2.79 14.61
CA LYS A 35 -1.44 1.76 13.60
C LYS A 35 -1.66 0.39 14.22
N VAL A 36 -1.78 -0.64 13.38
CA VAL A 36 -1.77 -2.05 13.77
C VAL A 36 -0.37 -2.62 13.59
N ASN A 37 0.17 -3.19 14.66
CA ASN A 37 1.43 -3.94 14.58
C ASN A 37 1.15 -5.35 14.04
N GLY A 38 1.69 -5.69 12.86
CA GLY A 38 1.48 -6.99 12.23
C GLY A 38 1.99 -8.21 13.00
N LEU A 39 2.92 -8.03 13.94
CA LEU A 39 3.57 -9.13 14.70
C LEU A 39 2.80 -9.54 15.96
N ARG A 40 1.75 -8.83 16.36
CA ARG A 40 0.92 -9.17 17.52
C ARG A 40 -0.57 -9.05 17.22
N ALA A 41 -1.38 -9.69 18.06
CA ALA A 41 -2.82 -9.44 18.01
C ALA A 41 -3.10 -7.95 18.32
N PRO A 42 -3.96 -7.29 17.54
CA PRO A 42 -4.41 -5.94 17.86
C PRO A 42 -5.33 -5.97 19.08
N SER A 43 -5.34 -4.88 19.85
CA SER A 43 -6.37 -4.72 20.88
C SER A 43 -7.67 -4.19 20.26
N ASN A 44 -8.82 -4.45 20.89
CA ASN A 44 -10.08 -3.90 20.41
C ASN A 44 -10.04 -2.35 20.38
N GLY A 45 -9.45 -1.73 21.41
CA GLY A 45 -9.32 -0.27 21.47
C GLY A 45 -8.48 0.31 20.32
N GLU A 46 -7.35 -0.32 19.99
CA GLU A 46 -6.48 0.08 18.86
C GLU A 46 -7.25 0.10 17.53
N VAL A 47 -8.06 -0.93 17.26
CA VAL A 47 -8.86 -1.02 16.04
C VAL A 47 -10.00 0.01 16.06
N VAL A 48 -10.75 0.09 17.16
CA VAL A 48 -11.89 1.01 17.28
C VAL A 48 -11.44 2.47 17.17
N GLU A 49 -10.35 2.85 17.83
CA GLU A 49 -9.81 4.20 17.74
C GLU A 49 -9.33 4.54 16.32
N ALA A 50 -8.73 3.59 15.60
CA ALA A 50 -8.34 3.79 14.21
C ALA A 50 -9.56 4.05 13.30
N PHE A 51 -10.64 3.28 13.47
CA PHE A 51 -11.85 3.45 12.68
C PHE A 51 -12.59 4.76 13.03
N GLN A 52 -12.56 5.17 14.30
CA GLN A 52 -13.07 6.48 14.72
C GLN A 52 -12.26 7.63 14.13
N ASP A 53 -10.93 7.51 14.09
CA ASP A 53 -10.06 8.50 13.43
C ASP A 53 -10.31 8.55 11.91
N ALA A 54 -10.52 7.41 11.26
CA ALA A 54 -10.93 7.37 9.85
C ALA A 54 -12.28 8.08 9.61
N ASN A 55 -13.27 7.87 10.49
CA ASN A 55 -14.53 8.63 10.46
C ASN A 55 -14.31 10.13 10.64
N GLN A 56 -13.37 10.53 11.50
CA GLN A 56 -13.03 11.93 11.69
C GLN A 56 -12.41 12.54 10.43
N VAL A 57 -11.52 11.81 9.73
CA VAL A 57 -10.99 12.21 8.42
C VAL A 57 -12.13 12.41 7.43
N VAL A 58 -13.06 11.44 7.34
CA VAL A 58 -14.17 11.51 6.39
C VAL A 58 -15.06 12.73 6.63
N LYS A 59 -15.44 12.97 7.89
CA LYS A 59 -16.26 14.13 8.27
C LYS A 59 -15.55 15.45 8.01
N SER A 60 -14.30 15.56 8.45
CA SER A 60 -13.58 16.83 8.48
C SER A 60 -13.15 17.28 7.09
N PHE A 61 -12.77 16.34 6.23
CA PHE A 61 -12.24 16.66 4.90
C PHE A 61 -13.28 16.53 3.80
N PHE A 62 -14.08 15.47 3.80
CA PHE A 62 -15.07 15.27 2.74
C PHE A 62 -16.41 15.95 3.03
N GLY A 63 -16.63 16.47 4.25
CA GLY A 63 -17.89 17.08 4.66
C GLY A 63 -19.04 16.06 4.76
N GLY A 64 -18.72 14.77 4.89
CA GLY A 64 -19.67 13.67 4.89
C GLY A 64 -20.14 13.23 6.28
N ALA A 65 -21.04 12.24 6.29
CA ALA A 65 -21.34 11.45 7.49
C ALA A 65 -20.19 10.45 7.78
N ASN A 66 -20.43 9.48 8.65
CA ASN A 66 -19.52 8.33 8.78
C ASN A 66 -19.42 7.58 7.43
N PHE A 67 -18.31 6.89 7.17
CA PHE A 67 -18.25 5.95 6.06
C PHE A 67 -19.21 4.77 6.31
N GLU A 68 -19.73 4.17 5.24
CA GLU A 68 -20.65 3.02 5.30
C GLU A 68 -19.94 1.67 5.15
N GLY A 69 -18.71 1.65 4.63
CA GLY A 69 -17.91 0.44 4.52
C GLY A 69 -16.43 0.73 4.24
N ALA A 70 -15.55 -0.15 4.73
CA ALA A 70 -14.11 0.00 4.55
C ALA A 70 -13.43 -1.28 4.07
N VAL A 71 -12.56 -1.16 3.08
CA VAL A 71 -11.48 -2.13 2.82
C VAL A 71 -10.27 -1.71 3.65
N VAL A 72 -9.75 -2.62 4.45
CA VAL A 72 -8.75 -2.32 5.48
C VAL A 72 -7.43 -2.98 5.11
N VAL A 73 -6.35 -2.21 5.09
CA VAL A 73 -4.98 -2.71 4.86
C VAL A 73 -4.30 -2.97 6.19
N VAL A 74 -3.62 -4.11 6.29
CA VAL A 74 -2.71 -4.45 7.38
C VAL A 74 -1.32 -4.80 6.83
N PRO A 75 -0.26 -4.71 7.64
CA PRO A 75 1.08 -5.15 7.23
C PRO A 75 1.09 -6.60 6.73
N ASN A 76 1.95 -6.92 5.77
CA ASN A 76 2.02 -8.28 5.19
C ASN A 76 2.39 -9.36 6.22
N SER A 77 3.10 -8.96 7.29
CA SER A 77 3.44 -9.82 8.44
C SER A 77 2.26 -10.22 9.33
N THR A 78 1.09 -9.63 9.11
CA THR A 78 -0.13 -9.91 9.89
C THR A 78 -0.63 -11.31 9.61
N SER A 79 -0.80 -12.12 10.66
CA SER A 79 -1.36 -13.47 10.54
C SER A 79 -2.85 -13.45 10.19
N SER A 80 -3.37 -14.56 9.65
CA SER A 80 -4.80 -14.71 9.38
C SER A 80 -5.66 -14.50 10.63
N SER A 81 -5.24 -15.03 11.78
CA SER A 81 -5.94 -14.83 13.06
C SER A 81 -5.97 -13.37 13.50
N ASN A 82 -4.90 -12.61 13.22
CA ASN A 82 -4.85 -11.19 13.56
C ASN A 82 -5.72 -10.35 12.62
N ARG A 83 -5.84 -10.72 11.34
CA ARG A 83 -6.81 -10.11 10.40
C ARG A 83 -8.26 -10.35 10.82
N GLU A 84 -8.55 -11.57 11.27
CA GLU A 84 -9.86 -11.90 11.84
C GLU A 84 -10.13 -11.09 13.12
N ALA A 85 -9.11 -10.89 13.97
CA ALA A 85 -9.22 -10.05 15.16
C ALA A 85 -9.51 -8.57 14.82
N VAL A 86 -8.87 -8.01 13.78
CA VAL A 86 -9.20 -6.65 13.27
C VAL A 86 -10.68 -6.60 12.86
N THR A 87 -11.13 -7.57 12.07
CA THR A 87 -12.53 -7.63 11.62
C THR A 87 -13.50 -7.74 12.78
N ALA A 88 -13.20 -8.61 13.75
CA ALA A 88 -14.05 -8.84 14.92
C ALA A 88 -14.13 -7.61 15.82
N ALA A 89 -13.00 -6.95 16.08
CA ALA A 89 -12.95 -5.74 16.89
C ALA A 89 -13.74 -4.60 16.26
N ALA A 90 -13.60 -4.38 14.95
CA ALA A 90 -14.36 -3.35 14.23
C ALA A 90 -15.87 -3.64 14.23
N ARG A 91 -16.27 -4.88 13.93
CA ARG A 91 -17.69 -5.26 13.90
C ARG A 91 -18.36 -5.24 15.28
N ALA A 92 -17.61 -5.43 16.35
CA ALA A 92 -18.12 -5.31 17.71
C ALA A 92 -18.53 -3.86 18.07
N ASP A 93 -18.05 -2.86 17.32
CA ASP A 93 -18.38 -1.44 17.46
C ASP A 93 -19.16 -0.92 16.22
N ASP A 94 -19.93 -1.81 15.58
CA ASP A 94 -20.83 -1.53 14.45
C ASP A 94 -20.15 -0.98 13.17
N PHE A 95 -18.83 -1.14 13.03
CA PHE A 95 -18.15 -0.80 11.77
C PHE A 95 -18.31 -1.89 10.71
N ASN A 96 -18.70 -1.48 9.51
CA ASN A 96 -18.75 -2.37 8.35
C ASN A 96 -17.37 -2.55 7.71
N VAL A 97 -16.72 -3.66 8.05
CA VAL A 97 -15.51 -4.13 7.36
C VAL A 97 -15.91 -4.98 6.17
N ILE A 98 -15.64 -4.44 4.99
CA ILE A 98 -15.82 -5.10 3.70
C ILE A 98 -14.84 -6.26 3.59
N GLU A 99 -13.56 -5.95 3.73
CA GLU A 99 -12.46 -6.92 3.63
C GLU A 99 -11.24 -6.38 4.36
N VAL A 100 -10.44 -7.28 4.95
CA VAL A 100 -9.10 -6.97 5.45
C VAL A 100 -8.09 -7.60 4.51
N ILE A 101 -7.30 -6.78 3.83
CA ILE A 101 -6.30 -7.18 2.85
C ILE A 101 -4.88 -6.89 3.36
N ASN A 102 -3.91 -7.60 2.79
CA ASN A 102 -2.50 -7.30 3.01
C ASN A 102 -2.06 -6.12 2.14
N GLU A 103 -1.04 -5.38 2.59
CA GLU A 103 -0.41 -4.28 1.84
C GLU A 103 -0.12 -4.64 0.38
N GLN A 104 0.51 -5.79 0.12
CA GLN A 104 0.90 -6.17 -1.25
C GLN A 104 -0.30 -6.26 -2.22
N ALA A 105 -1.48 -6.63 -1.72
CA ALA A 105 -2.71 -6.68 -2.49
C ALA A 105 -3.27 -5.28 -2.77
N ALA A 106 -3.16 -4.38 -1.78
CA ALA A 106 -3.50 -2.98 -1.94
C ALA A 106 -2.60 -2.29 -2.97
N VAL A 107 -1.28 -2.52 -2.90
CA VAL A 107 -0.30 -2.01 -3.89
C VAL A 107 -0.61 -2.53 -5.29
N ALA A 108 -0.96 -3.80 -5.43
CA ALA A 108 -1.34 -4.39 -6.72
C ALA A 108 -2.60 -3.73 -7.31
N ALA A 109 -3.62 -3.48 -6.49
CA ALA A 109 -4.83 -2.77 -6.90
C ALA A 109 -4.53 -1.32 -7.30
N ALA A 110 -3.68 -0.63 -6.54
CA ALA A 110 -3.23 0.71 -6.85
C ALA A 110 -2.50 0.77 -8.20
N TYR A 111 -1.55 -0.14 -8.40
CA TYR A 111 -0.80 -0.27 -9.64
C TYR A 111 -1.72 -0.50 -10.83
N ALA A 112 -2.64 -1.45 -10.71
CA ALA A 112 -3.55 -1.81 -11.78
C ALA A 112 -4.46 -0.64 -12.20
N GLU A 113 -4.94 0.16 -11.24
CA GLU A 113 -5.77 1.33 -11.51
C GLU A 113 -4.99 2.50 -12.12
N ILE A 114 -3.78 2.78 -11.60
CA ILE A 114 -2.95 3.91 -12.04
C ILE A 114 -2.32 3.62 -13.40
N VAL A 115 -1.75 2.43 -13.56
CA VAL A 115 -0.99 2.06 -14.76
C VAL A 115 -1.90 1.54 -15.86
N LYS A 116 -3.05 0.96 -15.52
CA LYS A 116 -3.99 0.32 -16.47
C LYS A 116 -3.25 -0.60 -17.46
N PRO A 117 -2.50 -1.60 -16.97
CA PRO A 117 -1.61 -2.40 -17.81
C PRO A 117 -2.41 -3.20 -18.84
N THR A 118 -1.96 -3.17 -20.10
CA THR A 118 -2.57 -3.92 -21.21
C THR A 118 -2.05 -5.36 -21.33
N SER A 119 -1.07 -5.73 -20.51
CA SER A 119 -0.50 -7.07 -20.39
C SER A 119 -0.20 -7.38 -18.94
N ASN A 120 0.05 -8.65 -18.60
CA ASN A 120 0.56 -8.99 -17.27
C ASN A 120 1.84 -8.19 -16.96
N LYS A 121 1.94 -7.72 -15.72
CA LYS A 121 3.10 -7.03 -15.15
C LYS A 121 3.48 -7.71 -13.85
N ARG A 122 4.73 -8.15 -13.76
CA ARG A 122 5.26 -8.81 -12.58
C ARG A 122 6.03 -7.79 -11.74
N LEU A 123 5.52 -7.55 -10.54
CA LEU A 123 6.04 -6.57 -9.60
C LEU A 123 6.87 -7.25 -8.51
N ALA A 124 7.98 -6.63 -8.12
CA ALA A 124 8.63 -6.90 -6.83
C ALA A 124 8.30 -5.75 -5.87
N ILE A 125 7.46 -6.03 -4.89
CA ILE A 125 7.08 -5.08 -3.85
C ILE A 125 8.01 -5.30 -2.66
N VAL A 126 8.73 -4.26 -2.26
CA VAL A 126 9.65 -4.27 -1.11
C VAL A 126 9.17 -3.24 -0.11
N SER A 127 8.79 -3.69 1.07
CA SER A 127 8.26 -2.82 2.11
C SER A 127 9.09 -2.90 3.38
N VAL A 128 9.18 -1.76 4.07
CA VAL A 128 9.65 -1.74 5.45
C VAL A 128 8.66 -0.96 6.30
N ILE A 129 7.84 -1.71 7.03
CA ILE A 129 6.80 -1.23 7.94
C ILE A 129 7.04 -1.80 9.33
N ASP A 130 7.04 -0.95 10.35
CA ASP A 130 7.28 -1.34 11.75
C ASP A 130 8.58 -2.11 11.98
N GLY A 131 9.57 -1.85 11.12
CA GLY A 131 10.85 -2.55 11.14
C GLY A 131 10.78 -3.94 10.51
N VAL A 132 9.63 -4.43 10.07
CA VAL A 132 9.57 -5.68 9.29
C VAL A 132 9.92 -5.35 7.85
N LEU A 133 10.93 -6.03 7.32
CA LEU A 133 11.28 -6.01 5.91
C LEU A 133 10.65 -7.21 5.22
N ASP A 134 9.83 -6.97 4.21
CA ASP A 134 9.31 -8.04 3.39
C ASP A 134 9.41 -7.77 1.89
N VAL A 135 9.42 -8.86 1.13
CA VAL A 135 9.50 -8.87 -0.33
C VAL A 135 8.38 -9.76 -0.85
N SER A 136 7.53 -9.16 -1.67
CA SER A 136 6.43 -9.84 -2.35
C SER A 136 6.62 -9.81 -3.85
N ILE A 137 6.34 -10.92 -4.52
CA ILE A 137 6.24 -10.97 -5.98
C ILE A 137 4.77 -11.09 -6.34
N VAL A 138 4.30 -10.13 -7.14
CA VAL A 138 2.90 -10.05 -7.53
C VAL A 138 2.79 -9.89 -9.04
N THR A 139 2.05 -10.76 -9.70
CA THR A 139 1.64 -10.56 -11.09
C THR A 139 0.32 -9.83 -11.12
N VAL A 140 0.34 -8.59 -11.63
CA VAL A 140 -0.84 -7.80 -11.94
C VAL A 140 -1.24 -8.07 -13.39
N LYS A 141 -2.49 -8.45 -13.60
CA LYS A 141 -3.08 -8.68 -14.91
C LYS A 141 -3.88 -7.43 -15.34
N PRO A 142 -4.32 -7.35 -16.60
CA PRO A 142 -5.37 -6.41 -16.99
C PRO A 142 -6.62 -6.55 -16.09
N ASP A 143 -7.42 -5.49 -16.00
CA ASP A 143 -8.73 -5.47 -15.31
C ASP A 143 -8.71 -5.63 -13.77
N LEU A 144 -7.67 -5.14 -13.09
CA LEU A 144 -7.46 -5.21 -11.63
C LEU A 144 -7.30 -6.61 -11.03
N GLU A 145 -7.18 -7.65 -11.84
CA GLU A 145 -6.86 -8.98 -11.31
C GLU A 145 -5.36 -9.05 -10.96
N PHE A 146 -5.01 -9.66 -9.83
CA PHE A 146 -3.62 -9.88 -9.45
C PHE A 146 -3.43 -11.21 -8.73
N VAL A 147 -2.21 -11.74 -8.77
CA VAL A 147 -1.81 -12.98 -8.12
C VAL A 147 -0.55 -12.72 -7.32
N VAL A 148 -0.59 -12.96 -6.02
CA VAL A 148 0.61 -12.98 -5.16
C VAL A 148 1.32 -14.32 -5.39
N GLU A 149 2.43 -14.29 -6.12
CA GLU A 149 3.19 -15.50 -6.45
C GLU A 149 4.04 -15.97 -5.27
N ALA A 150 4.60 -15.02 -4.54
CA ALA A 150 5.50 -15.28 -3.45
C ALA A 150 5.54 -14.13 -2.46
N HIS A 151 5.82 -14.48 -1.20
CA HIS A 151 6.02 -13.52 -0.13
C HIS A 151 7.05 -14.10 0.85
N GLU A 152 8.05 -13.30 1.20
CA GLU A 152 9.05 -13.63 2.22
C GLU A 152 9.30 -12.41 3.10
N ALA A 153 9.42 -12.63 4.41
CA ALA A 153 9.61 -11.56 5.38
C ALA A 153 10.75 -11.86 6.35
N HIS A 154 11.43 -10.80 6.78
CA HIS A 154 12.29 -10.80 7.95
C HIS A 154 11.54 -10.11 9.09
N LEU A 155 11.05 -10.92 10.03
CA LEU A 155 10.15 -10.48 11.09
C LEU A 155 10.83 -9.75 12.25
N GLU A 156 12.16 -9.81 12.35
CA GLU A 156 12.87 -9.03 13.37
C GLU A 156 12.95 -7.57 12.95
N PRO A 157 12.64 -6.61 13.85
CA PRO A 157 12.70 -5.20 13.52
C PRO A 157 14.09 -4.78 13.02
N ILE A 158 14.11 -4.18 11.84
CA ILE A 158 15.28 -3.53 11.26
C ILE A 158 15.22 -2.01 11.46
N GLU A 159 16.38 -1.43 11.77
CA GLU A 159 16.58 0.01 11.80
C GLU A 159 17.21 0.45 10.47
N LEU A 160 16.47 1.27 9.72
CA LEU A 160 16.93 1.82 8.42
C LEU A 160 17.56 3.22 8.54
N GLU A 161 17.64 3.79 9.75
CA GLU A 161 18.20 5.12 9.93
C GLU A 161 19.73 5.05 9.98
N GLU A 162 20.39 5.92 9.20
CA GLU A 162 21.81 6.19 9.39
C GLU A 162 22.03 6.72 10.81
N PRO A 163 23.05 6.26 11.55
CA PRO A 163 23.36 6.82 12.85
C PRO A 163 23.61 8.32 12.65
N LYS A 164 22.71 9.16 13.19
CA LYS A 164 22.96 10.59 13.32
C LYS A 164 24.35 10.72 13.94
N ALA A 165 25.27 11.38 13.24
CA ALA A 165 26.62 11.60 13.76
C ALA A 165 26.47 12.15 15.19
N GLN A 166 26.80 11.32 16.18
CA GLN A 166 26.85 11.77 17.55
C GLN A 166 27.98 12.79 17.57
N GLU A 167 27.64 14.08 17.72
CA GLU A 167 28.59 15.04 18.25
C GLU A 167 29.10 14.45 19.56
N SER A 168 30.36 14.01 19.55
CA SER A 168 31.00 13.36 20.67
C SER A 168 31.15 14.37 21.82
N LYS A 169 30.15 14.44 22.68
CA LYS A 169 30.35 14.94 24.04
C LYS A 169 31.05 13.84 24.83
N HIS A 170 32.37 13.95 24.92
CA HIS A 170 33.17 13.23 25.89
C HIS A 170 32.58 13.38 27.30
N SER A 171 32.11 12.28 27.91
CA SER A 171 32.17 12.11 29.37
C SER A 171 31.79 10.69 29.81
N GLY A 172 32.72 10.02 30.52
CA GLY A 172 32.40 9.08 31.61
C GLY A 172 32.42 7.57 31.29
N PRO A 173 33.19 6.73 32.02
CA PRO A 173 33.28 5.30 31.78
C PRO A 173 32.25 4.52 32.62
N GLY A 174 31.44 3.67 31.97
CA GLY A 174 30.63 2.67 32.67
C GLY A 174 29.40 2.22 31.90
N GLY A 175 29.56 1.22 31.04
CA GLY A 175 28.43 0.51 30.41
C GLY A 175 28.92 -0.76 29.71
N LEU A 176 28.49 -1.92 30.20
CA LEU A 176 28.87 -3.25 29.72
C LEU A 176 28.50 -3.45 28.25
N ILE A 177 29.47 -3.85 27.42
CA ILE A 177 29.27 -4.41 26.07
C ILE A 177 29.63 -5.89 26.13
N GLY A 178 28.75 -6.76 25.62
CA GLY A 178 28.94 -8.22 25.62
C GLY A 178 30.19 -8.64 24.82
N ILE A 179 31.09 -9.39 25.47
CA ILE A 179 32.37 -9.82 24.93
C ILE A 179 32.27 -11.30 24.52
N VAL A 180 32.52 -11.60 23.25
CA VAL A 180 33.01 -12.92 22.83
C VAL A 180 34.31 -12.67 22.08
N GLY A 181 35.44 -12.87 22.75
CA GLY A 181 36.78 -12.60 22.22
C GLY A 181 37.64 -13.87 22.24
N GLY A 182 38.08 -14.32 21.06
CA GLY A 182 39.27 -15.15 20.92
C GLY A 182 40.50 -14.26 20.80
N VAL A 183 41.54 -14.54 21.60
CA VAL A 183 42.79 -13.75 21.62
C VAL A 183 43.90 -14.52 20.92
N VAL A 184 44.42 -13.98 19.81
CA VAL A 184 45.82 -14.17 19.41
C VAL A 184 46.35 -12.86 18.81
N GLY A 185 47.45 -12.36 19.39
CA GLY A 185 48.36 -11.29 18.97
C GLY A 185 47.97 -10.35 17.81
N GLY A 186 47.78 -9.06 18.16
CA GLY A 186 47.84 -7.93 17.22
C GLY A 186 46.48 -7.32 16.93
N VAL A 187 46.26 -6.09 17.43
CA VAL A 187 45.14 -5.18 17.12
C VAL A 187 43.77 -5.87 17.07
N VAL A 188 43.01 -5.77 18.17
CA VAL A 188 41.58 -6.06 18.16
C VAL A 188 40.91 -5.01 17.27
N LYS A 189 40.79 -5.31 15.98
CA LYS A 189 39.99 -4.53 15.05
C LYS A 189 38.55 -4.96 15.31
N THR A 190 37.86 -4.21 16.17
CA THR A 190 36.43 -4.37 16.36
C THR A 190 35.77 -4.19 14.99
N LEU A 191 35.28 -5.28 14.40
CA LEU A 191 34.44 -5.22 13.23
C LEU A 191 33.09 -4.71 13.70
N VAL A 192 32.92 -3.39 13.69
CA VAL A 192 31.60 -2.77 13.78
C VAL A 192 30.95 -3.05 12.42
N VAL A 193 30.08 -4.06 12.37
CA VAL A 193 29.21 -4.26 11.21
C VAL A 193 28.21 -3.12 11.22
N ASP A 194 28.17 -2.34 10.13
CA ASP A 194 27.22 -1.26 9.97
C ASP A 194 25.79 -1.85 10.07
N PRO A 195 24.88 -1.30 10.91
CA PRO A 195 23.49 -1.73 10.96
C PRO A 195 22.83 -1.78 9.58
N LEU A 196 23.23 -0.87 8.69
CA LEU A 196 22.78 -0.85 7.31
C LEU A 196 23.31 -2.05 6.52
N ASP A 197 24.57 -2.47 6.69
CA ASP A 197 25.11 -3.68 6.04
C ASP A 197 24.30 -4.93 6.37
N LYS A 198 23.90 -5.08 7.63
CA LYS A 198 23.04 -6.20 8.06
C LYS A 198 21.69 -6.19 7.33
N VAL A 199 21.09 -5.02 7.12
CA VAL A 199 19.84 -4.90 6.36
C VAL A 199 20.02 -5.33 4.91
N PHE A 200 21.14 -4.98 4.26
CA PHE A 200 21.37 -5.44 2.88
C PHE A 200 21.56 -6.93 2.79
N ASP A 201 22.26 -7.55 3.75
CA ASP A 201 22.42 -9.00 3.78
C ASP A 201 21.06 -9.69 3.94
N ILE A 202 20.18 -9.15 4.78
CA ILE A 202 18.81 -9.63 4.93
C ILE A 202 18.04 -9.48 3.60
N LEU A 203 18.07 -8.29 2.98
CA LEU A 203 17.40 -8.06 1.70
C LEU A 203 17.93 -9.01 0.61
N LEU A 204 19.25 -9.16 0.49
CA LEU A 204 19.88 -10.05 -0.48
C LEU A 204 19.47 -11.51 -0.24
N LYS A 205 19.36 -11.93 1.02
CA LYS A 205 18.87 -13.27 1.38
C LYS A 205 17.42 -13.46 0.96
N LEU A 206 16.54 -12.48 1.23
CA LEU A 206 15.14 -12.53 0.80
C LEU A 206 15.05 -12.59 -0.73
N LEU A 207 15.74 -11.69 -1.43
CA LEU A 207 15.80 -11.62 -2.89
C LEU A 207 16.42 -12.86 -3.57
N SER A 208 17.18 -13.66 -2.81
CA SER A 208 17.77 -14.91 -3.29
C SER A 208 16.94 -16.14 -2.92
N SER A 209 15.79 -15.97 -2.25
CA SER A 209 14.91 -17.08 -1.92
C SER A 209 14.37 -17.72 -3.22
N PRO A 210 14.46 -19.05 -3.37
CA PRO A 210 13.93 -19.75 -4.54
C PRO A 210 12.41 -19.62 -4.65
N LYS A 211 11.71 -19.30 -3.56
CA LYS A 211 10.26 -19.05 -3.56
C LYS A 211 9.87 -17.84 -4.39
N LEU A 212 10.74 -16.83 -4.55
CA LEU A 212 10.43 -15.64 -5.36
C LEU A 212 10.44 -15.93 -6.87
N GLY A 213 10.89 -17.11 -7.29
CA GLY A 213 10.96 -17.54 -8.68
C GLY A 213 12.06 -16.82 -9.48
N GLU A 214 12.34 -17.35 -10.68
CA GLU A 214 13.39 -16.83 -11.57
C GLU A 214 12.85 -15.92 -12.68
N SER A 215 11.53 -15.83 -12.82
CA SER A 215 10.91 -15.00 -13.84
C SER A 215 11.38 -13.54 -13.71
N PRO A 216 11.55 -12.82 -14.83
CA PRO A 216 11.92 -11.41 -14.77
C PRO A 216 10.84 -10.60 -14.05
N VAL A 217 11.28 -9.61 -13.28
CA VAL A 217 10.41 -8.59 -12.68
C VAL A 217 10.39 -7.41 -13.64
N ASP A 218 9.19 -6.93 -13.97
CA ASP A 218 9.01 -5.76 -14.82
C ASP A 218 9.25 -4.46 -14.03
N GLU A 219 8.73 -4.40 -12.80
CA GLU A 219 8.77 -3.19 -11.98
C GLU A 219 9.03 -3.49 -10.50
N VAL A 220 9.78 -2.62 -9.85
CA VAL A 220 10.07 -2.64 -8.42
C VAL A 220 9.26 -1.54 -7.75
N VAL A 221 8.50 -1.89 -6.71
CA VAL A 221 7.72 -0.95 -5.91
C VAL A 221 8.30 -0.90 -4.50
N LEU A 222 8.59 0.30 -4.01
CA LEU A 222 9.11 0.52 -2.66
C LEU A 222 8.05 1.13 -1.76
N ILE A 223 7.79 0.51 -0.61
CA ILE A 223 6.76 0.95 0.34
C ILE A 223 7.38 1.35 1.69
N GLY A 224 6.82 2.38 2.30
CA GLY A 224 7.22 2.85 3.62
C GLY A 224 8.68 3.30 3.70
N LYS A 225 9.40 2.86 4.73
CA LYS A 225 10.80 3.28 4.92
C LYS A 225 11.73 2.77 3.82
N ALA A 226 11.34 1.71 3.09
CA ALA A 226 12.14 1.18 1.98
C ALA A 226 12.37 2.22 0.88
N PHE A 227 11.34 3.04 0.59
CA PHE A 227 11.40 4.09 -0.44
C PHE A 227 12.46 5.16 -0.18
N ARG A 228 12.80 5.39 1.09
CA ARG A 228 13.72 6.47 1.51
C ARG A 228 15.18 6.02 1.52
N SER A 229 15.46 4.73 1.35
CA SER A 229 16.82 4.18 1.42
C SER A 229 17.47 4.11 0.03
N GLU A 230 18.43 4.99 -0.22
CA GLU A 230 19.22 4.98 -1.47
C GLU A 230 19.99 3.67 -1.64
N LYS A 231 20.53 3.14 -0.55
CA LYS A 231 21.27 1.87 -0.61
C LYS A 231 20.35 0.67 -0.90
N LEU A 232 19.08 0.68 -0.48
CA LEU A 232 18.10 -0.35 -0.92
C LEU A 232 17.81 -0.21 -2.42
N LYS A 233 17.63 1.02 -2.92
CA LYS A 233 17.45 1.27 -4.36
C LYS A 233 18.64 0.75 -5.18
N GLU A 234 19.87 0.94 -4.71
CA GLU A 234 21.07 0.41 -5.37
C GLU A 234 21.09 -1.12 -5.43
N VAL A 235 20.77 -1.79 -4.33
CA VAL A 235 20.71 -3.26 -4.29
C VAL A 235 19.63 -3.79 -5.22
N LEU A 236 18.46 -3.16 -5.24
CA LEU A 236 17.36 -3.56 -6.12
C LEU A 236 17.68 -3.32 -7.59
N LYS A 237 18.35 -2.21 -7.92
CA LYS A 237 18.85 -1.95 -9.28
C LYS A 237 19.87 -3.00 -9.73
N LYS A 238 20.72 -3.51 -8.82
CA LYS A 238 21.65 -4.61 -9.13
C LYS A 238 20.92 -5.95 -9.31
N LYS A 239 19.92 -6.25 -8.48
CA LYS A 239 19.15 -7.50 -8.54
C LYS A 239 18.23 -7.55 -9.75
N PHE A 240 17.56 -6.44 -10.06
CA PHE A 240 16.59 -6.29 -11.13
C PHE A 240 17.02 -5.18 -12.10
N PRO A 241 18.10 -5.36 -12.87
CA PRO A 241 18.69 -4.31 -13.69
C PRO A 241 17.78 -3.79 -14.81
N ASN A 242 16.81 -4.61 -15.23
CA ASN A 242 15.85 -4.27 -16.28
C ASN A 242 14.51 -3.79 -15.71
N ALA A 243 14.30 -3.88 -14.39
CA ALA A 243 13.05 -3.45 -13.79
C ALA A 243 13.02 -1.93 -13.63
N ARG A 244 11.87 -1.33 -13.92
CA ARG A 244 11.64 0.09 -13.61
C ARG A 244 11.31 0.22 -12.14
N VAL A 245 11.87 1.21 -11.46
CA VAL A 245 11.36 1.59 -10.14
C VAL A 245 10.06 2.34 -10.38
N TRP A 246 8.95 1.73 -10.00
CA TRP A 246 7.65 2.38 -10.05
C TRP A 246 7.45 3.17 -8.77
N SER A 247 7.16 4.44 -8.96
CA SER A 247 6.59 5.30 -7.94
C SER A 247 5.34 5.91 -8.55
N PRO A 248 4.19 5.87 -7.86
CA PRO A 248 3.05 6.65 -8.30
C PRO A 248 3.48 8.14 -8.30
N ASN A 249 3.43 8.78 -9.47
CA ASN A 249 4.03 10.12 -9.68
C ASN A 249 3.41 11.24 -8.81
N ASP A 250 2.29 10.95 -8.13
CA ASP A 250 1.49 11.89 -7.35
C ASP A 250 1.13 11.36 -5.92
N PHE A 251 1.64 10.18 -5.53
CA PHE A 251 1.43 9.62 -4.17
C PHE A 251 2.76 9.32 -3.48
N GLY A 252 2.85 9.62 -2.19
CA GLY A 252 3.95 9.16 -1.37
C GLY A 252 3.94 7.63 -1.21
N ALA A 253 5.10 7.04 -0.92
CA ALA A 253 5.22 5.61 -0.63
C ALA A 253 4.40 5.13 0.58
N ASP A 254 3.87 6.06 1.38
CA ASP A 254 3.01 5.78 2.53
C ASP A 254 1.50 5.81 2.16
N ASP A 255 1.11 6.29 0.96
CA ASP A 255 -0.30 6.52 0.60
C ASP A 255 -0.86 5.49 -0.39
N VAL A 256 0.02 4.81 -1.12
CA VAL A 256 -0.34 3.90 -2.22
C VAL A 256 -1.24 2.73 -1.79
N THR A 257 -1.04 2.25 -0.57
CA THR A 257 -1.84 1.20 0.07
C THR A 257 -3.26 1.66 0.35
N ALA A 258 -3.44 2.82 0.99
CA ALA A 258 -4.76 3.39 1.22
C ALA A 258 -5.47 3.75 -0.10
N TYR A 259 -4.73 4.22 -1.11
CA TYR A 259 -5.27 4.40 -2.46
C TYR A 259 -5.81 3.08 -3.01
N GLY A 260 -5.01 2.02 -3.02
CA GLY A 260 -5.40 0.73 -3.55
C GLY A 260 -6.59 0.10 -2.84
N ALA A 261 -6.65 0.23 -1.51
CA ALA A 261 -7.82 -0.15 -0.75
C ALA A 261 -9.06 0.70 -1.10
N GLY A 262 -8.88 2.00 -1.34
CA GLY A 262 -9.95 2.88 -1.83
C GLY A 262 -10.49 2.48 -3.21
N VAL A 263 -9.61 2.06 -4.13
CA VAL A 263 -9.98 1.49 -5.44
C VAL A 263 -10.84 0.25 -5.26
N LEU A 264 -10.39 -0.70 -4.44
CA LEU A 264 -11.12 -1.93 -4.17
C LEU A 264 -12.47 -1.65 -3.52
N ALA A 265 -12.52 -0.75 -2.53
CA ALA A 265 -13.75 -0.35 -1.85
C ALA A 265 -14.74 0.27 -2.84
N TYR A 266 -14.30 1.21 -3.68
CA TYR A 266 -15.17 1.88 -4.66
C TYR A 266 -15.77 0.90 -5.67
N LYS A 267 -14.98 -0.05 -6.16
CA LYS A 267 -15.43 -1.03 -7.17
C LYS A 267 -16.35 -2.12 -6.64
N GLN A 268 -16.58 -2.18 -5.33
CA GLN A 268 -17.62 -3.03 -4.74
C GLN A 268 -19.02 -2.42 -4.79
N LYS A 269 -19.18 -1.16 -5.25
CA LYS A 269 -20.52 -0.58 -5.45
C LYS A 269 -21.36 -1.45 -6.40
N PRO A 270 -22.58 -1.88 -6.02
CA PRO A 270 -23.50 -2.49 -6.97
C PRO A 270 -23.78 -1.50 -8.11
N ALA A 271 -23.92 -2.00 -9.33
CA ALA A 271 -24.16 -1.21 -10.54
C ALA A 271 -25.53 -0.48 -10.58
N ASP A 272 -26.26 -0.42 -9.45
CA ASP A 272 -27.59 0.17 -9.36
C ASP A 272 -27.53 1.67 -8.97
N THR A 273 -28.20 2.48 -9.77
CA THR A 273 -27.99 3.91 -10.01
C THR A 273 -28.91 4.83 -9.19
N THR A 274 -28.88 4.74 -7.86
CA THR A 274 -29.56 5.74 -6.99
C THR A 274 -28.62 6.65 -6.22
N ILE A 275 -27.30 6.55 -6.45
CA ILE A 275 -26.34 7.58 -6.05
C ILE A 275 -26.16 8.49 -7.26
N GLU A 276 -26.86 9.63 -7.29
CA GLU A 276 -26.74 10.63 -8.34
C GLU A 276 -25.26 10.98 -8.57
N THR A 277 -24.81 10.96 -9.82
CA THR A 277 -23.55 11.61 -10.22
C THR A 277 -23.59 13.06 -9.70
N PRO A 278 -22.66 13.46 -8.81
CA PRO A 278 -22.67 14.82 -8.27
C PRO A 278 -22.40 15.84 -9.37
N PRO A 279 -22.95 17.07 -9.25
CA PRO A 279 -22.82 18.10 -10.28
C PRO A 279 -21.35 18.43 -10.57
N ALA A 280 -21.06 18.77 -11.83
CA ALA A 280 -19.74 18.95 -12.43
C ALA A 280 -18.88 20.10 -11.88
N LYS A 281 -19.21 20.67 -10.72
CA LYS A 281 -18.42 21.70 -10.06
C LYS A 281 -18.14 21.30 -8.61
N LEU A 282 -16.86 21.24 -8.28
CA LEU A 282 -16.40 21.24 -6.89
C LEU A 282 -17.05 22.45 -6.18
N PRO A 283 -17.61 22.31 -4.97
CA PRO A 283 -18.03 23.47 -4.20
C PRO A 283 -16.81 24.39 -4.01
N VAL A 284 -17.04 25.70 -4.14
CA VAL A 284 -15.98 26.73 -4.27
C VAL A 284 -14.99 26.71 -3.10
N ASP A 285 -15.38 26.18 -1.94
CA ASP A 285 -14.54 26.04 -0.74
C ASP A 285 -13.54 24.85 -0.80
N TYR A 286 -13.63 23.96 -1.79
CA TYR A 286 -12.73 22.80 -1.92
C TYR A 286 -11.41 23.14 -2.59
N GLU A 287 -11.41 24.04 -3.58
CA GLU A 287 -10.16 24.51 -4.21
C GLU A 287 -9.33 25.32 -3.20
N ASP A 288 -9.97 26.16 -2.37
CA ASP A 288 -9.31 26.92 -1.31
C ASP A 288 -8.65 26.03 -0.24
N GLN A 289 -9.19 24.84 0.06
CA GLN A 289 -8.58 23.90 1.01
C GLN A 289 -7.43 23.10 0.41
N LEU A 290 -7.49 22.78 -0.89
CA LEU A 290 -6.40 22.13 -1.64
C LEU A 290 -5.23 23.11 -1.89
N ASP A 291 -5.53 24.39 -2.11
CA ASP A 291 -4.56 25.46 -2.32
C ASP A 291 -4.01 26.05 -1.00
N SER A 292 -4.67 25.76 0.14
CA SER A 292 -4.24 26.25 1.48
C SER A 292 -2.95 25.63 2.03
N GLY A 293 -2.30 24.71 1.29
CA GLY A 293 -0.98 24.17 1.68
C GLY A 293 -0.96 23.39 3.00
N LYS A 294 -2.07 22.78 3.42
CA LYS A 294 -2.05 21.83 4.54
C LYS A 294 -1.18 20.63 4.14
N GLU A 295 -0.10 20.37 4.88
CA GLU A 295 0.92 19.33 4.64
C GLU A 295 0.41 17.87 4.56
N ASN A 296 -0.91 17.61 4.57
CA ASN A 296 -1.52 16.31 4.84
C ASN A 296 -2.47 15.78 3.72
N VAL A 297 -2.39 16.31 2.49
CA VAL A 297 -3.34 15.99 1.41
C VAL A 297 -2.61 15.63 0.12
N ASN A 298 -2.83 14.42 -0.39
CA ASN A 298 -2.37 14.00 -1.73
C ASN A 298 -3.59 13.67 -2.62
N VAL A 299 -3.67 14.33 -3.79
CA VAL A 299 -4.80 14.23 -4.73
C VAL A 299 -4.30 13.65 -6.05
N VAL A 300 -5.00 12.66 -6.59
CA VAL A 300 -4.78 12.17 -7.95
C VAL A 300 -6.01 12.33 -8.81
N GLU A 301 -5.84 13.06 -9.90
CA GLU A 301 -6.85 13.22 -10.93
C GLU A 301 -6.89 12.00 -11.83
N GLU A 302 -8.10 11.50 -12.10
CA GLU A 302 -8.30 10.49 -13.13
C GLU A 302 -8.14 11.13 -14.52
N LYS A 303 -7.11 10.76 -15.27
CA LYS A 303 -7.02 11.14 -16.69
C LYS A 303 -8.03 10.31 -17.49
N HIS A 304 -9.15 10.92 -17.89
CA HIS A 304 -9.97 10.37 -18.98
C HIS A 304 -9.21 10.56 -20.30
N GLY A 305 -8.98 9.46 -21.02
CA GLY A 305 -8.49 9.50 -22.38
C GLY A 305 -9.60 10.06 -23.27
N ASP A 306 -9.37 11.27 -23.79
CA ASP A 306 -10.21 11.86 -24.83
C ASP A 306 -9.85 11.16 -26.15
N GLU A 307 -10.59 10.12 -26.51
CA GLU A 307 -10.54 9.56 -27.87
C GLU A 307 -11.24 10.53 -28.83
N GLY A 308 -10.49 11.56 -29.25
CA GLY A 308 -10.82 12.34 -30.43
C GLY A 308 -10.67 11.48 -31.67
N GLY A 309 -11.81 11.03 -32.21
CA GLY A 309 -11.88 10.19 -33.41
C GLY A 309 -11.36 10.88 -34.66
N GLU A 310 -10.50 10.18 -35.40
CA GLU A 310 -10.33 10.38 -36.83
C GLU A 310 -11.29 9.42 -37.55
N GLU A 311 -12.25 9.99 -38.26
CA GLU A 311 -13.13 9.27 -39.19
C GLU A 311 -12.30 8.73 -40.37
N GLU A 312 -12.14 7.41 -40.48
CA GLU A 312 -11.94 6.76 -41.78
C GLU A 312 -13.15 5.90 -42.13
N LYS A 313 -13.81 6.30 -43.21
CA LYS A 313 -14.92 5.60 -43.87
C LYS A 313 -14.41 4.40 -44.65
N HIS A 314 -14.97 3.22 -44.39
CA HIS A 314 -15.26 2.13 -45.35
C HIS A 314 -16.23 1.20 -44.59
N GLY A 315 -17.45 0.89 -45.03
CA GLY A 315 -17.86 0.23 -46.27
C GLY A 315 -18.53 -1.10 -45.86
N GLU A 316 -19.82 -1.24 -46.19
CA GLU A 316 -20.80 -2.32 -45.87
C GLU A 316 -20.28 -3.77 -45.77
N GLU A 317 -20.85 -4.59 -44.87
CA GLU A 317 -21.94 -5.55 -45.14
C GLU A 317 -22.35 -6.35 -43.89
N GLY A 318 -23.54 -6.94 -43.94
CA GLY A 318 -24.33 -7.43 -42.80
C GLY A 318 -23.87 -8.71 -42.11
N GLY A 319 -24.46 -8.93 -40.93
CA GLY A 319 -24.34 -10.15 -40.14
C GLY A 319 -25.01 -9.98 -38.79
N GLU A 320 -26.30 -10.30 -38.70
CA GLU A 320 -27.02 -10.43 -37.43
C GLU A 320 -26.43 -11.59 -36.63
N GLU A 321 -25.89 -11.32 -35.44
CA GLU A 321 -25.64 -12.36 -34.43
C GLU A 321 -26.06 -11.84 -33.05
N GLU A 322 -27.23 -12.30 -32.64
CA GLU A 322 -27.84 -12.11 -31.34
C GLU A 322 -26.97 -12.85 -30.29
N THR A 323 -26.25 -12.11 -29.44
CA THR A 323 -25.52 -12.71 -28.31
C THR A 323 -26.15 -12.29 -26.99
N ASP A 324 -26.74 -13.31 -26.36
CA ASP A 324 -27.31 -13.36 -25.02
C ASP A 324 -26.32 -12.80 -23.98
N ARG A 325 -26.67 -11.64 -23.38
CA ARG A 325 -25.96 -11.09 -22.21
C ARG A 325 -26.36 -11.87 -20.97
N SER A 326 -25.76 -13.04 -20.80
CA SER A 326 -25.79 -13.74 -19.52
C SER A 326 -24.99 -12.93 -18.49
N SER A 327 -25.66 -12.60 -17.38
CA SER A 327 -25.14 -11.89 -16.22
C SER A 327 -23.85 -12.53 -15.68
N LYS A 328 -22.72 -11.82 -15.77
CA LYS A 328 -21.47 -12.22 -15.11
C LYS A 328 -21.59 -11.99 -13.60
N LYS A 329 -21.82 -13.08 -12.86
CA LYS A 329 -21.70 -13.10 -11.40
C LYS A 329 -20.23 -12.90 -11.00
N PHE A 330 -19.99 -11.93 -10.13
CA PHE A 330 -18.71 -11.67 -9.47
C PHE A 330 -18.32 -12.88 -8.61
N VAL A 331 -17.05 -13.33 -8.73
CA VAL A 331 -16.49 -14.41 -7.91
C VAL A 331 -15.58 -13.77 -6.85
N PRO A 332 -15.79 -14.01 -5.55
CA PRO A 332 -14.94 -13.45 -4.50
C PRO A 332 -13.50 -14.02 -4.58
N ILE A 333 -12.52 -13.15 -4.31
CA ILE A 333 -11.07 -13.38 -4.44
C ILE A 333 -10.55 -14.46 -3.45
N SER A 334 -11.37 -14.96 -2.53
CA SER A 334 -11.02 -16.06 -1.62
C SER A 334 -10.86 -17.45 -2.28
N SER A 335 -10.92 -17.55 -3.61
CA SER A 335 -10.96 -18.83 -4.33
C SER A 335 -9.67 -19.21 -5.08
N VAL A 336 -8.57 -18.48 -4.94
CA VAL A 336 -7.28 -18.83 -5.58
C VAL A 336 -6.21 -18.99 -4.50
N ILE A 337 -6.24 -20.13 -3.82
CA ILE A 337 -5.10 -20.65 -3.05
C ILE A 337 -4.98 -22.15 -3.35
N PHE A 338 -3.94 -22.50 -4.10
CA PHE A 338 -3.23 -23.77 -4.01
C PHE A 338 -1.74 -23.48 -4.18
#